data_AF-A0A353M315-F1
#
_entry.id   AF-A0A353M315-F1
#
_cell.length_a   1.000
_cell.length_b   1.000
_cell.length_c   1.000
_cell.angle_alpha   90.00
_cell.angle_beta   90.00
_cell.angle_gamma   90.00
#
_symmetry.space_group_name_H-M   'P 1'
#
loop_
_entity.id
_entity.type
_entity.pdbx_description
1 polymer ?
#
loop_
_entity_poly.entity_id
_entity_poly.type
_entity_poly.pdbx_seq_one_letter_code
_entity_poly.pdbx_strand_id
1 'polypeptide(L)'
;MAILAIYAHGKILRVAVKSEACIKTASFPHSESGHEIRAKQILPWLGEHKGIDAELKLIVTNEPSPVARSLGDYFNLLVHVASPATPNECPPQALVTGTPLLKRRCRIDAFTLRFLARQEAEARSLDPASARFIVAHLDEENQLAALVGTEVIDGLTSFDEGPFGLRQS
;
A
#
# COMPACT_ATOMS: atom_id res chain seq x y z
N MET A 1 7.92 17.00 14.85
CA MET A 1 8.26 16.49 13.49
C MET A 1 7.05 15.77 12.91
N ALA A 2 6.66 16.06 11.66
CA ALA A 2 5.52 15.40 11.01
C ALA A 2 5.89 14.58 9.76
N ILE A 3 5.21 13.44 9.59
CA ILE A 3 5.34 12.52 8.46
C ILE A 3 3.96 12.35 7.81
N LEU A 4 3.89 12.54 6.49
CA LEU A 4 2.70 12.32 5.68
C LEU A 4 2.83 10.98 4.95
N ALA A 5 2.01 10.00 5.30
CA ALA A 5 1.88 8.75 4.58
C ALA A 5 0.74 8.81 3.56
N ILE A 6 1.00 8.33 2.35
CA ILE A 6 0.07 8.32 1.23
C ILE A 6 0.05 6.91 0.64
N TYR A 7 -1.13 6.32 0.63
CA TYR A 7 -1.34 4.95 0.18
C TYR A 7 -2.51 4.92 -0.81
N ALA A 8 -2.22 4.59 -2.06
CA ALA A 8 -3.24 4.38 -3.07
C ALA A 8 -3.61 2.90 -3.11
N HIS A 9 -4.91 2.60 -3.05
CA HIS A 9 -5.44 1.24 -3.18
C HIS A 9 -6.77 1.26 -3.91
N GLY A 10 -6.81 0.62 -5.08
CA GLY A 10 -7.96 0.69 -5.98
C GLY A 10 -8.32 2.13 -6.34
N LYS A 11 -9.56 2.53 -6.02
CA LYS A 11 -10.09 3.89 -6.27
C LYS A 11 -10.03 4.79 -5.04
N ILE A 12 -9.31 4.39 -3.99
CA ILE A 12 -9.24 5.14 -2.74
C ILE A 12 -7.78 5.53 -2.47
N LEU A 13 -7.58 6.80 -2.18
CA LEU A 13 -6.35 7.33 -1.65
C LEU A 13 -6.50 7.50 -0.14
N ARG A 14 -5.76 6.69 0.62
CA ARG A 14 -5.67 6.83 2.08
C ARG A 14 -4.48 7.70 2.42
N VAL A 15 -4.70 8.67 3.29
CA VAL A 15 -3.69 9.63 3.73
C VAL A 15 -3.66 9.63 5.25
N ALA A 16 -2.47 9.62 5.82
CA ALA A 16 -2.27 9.75 7.24
C ALA A 16 -1.15 10.75 7.53
N VAL A 17 -1.35 11.63 8.51
CA VAL A 17 -0.28 12.48 9.03
C VAL A 17 -0.03 12.14 10.48
N LYS A 18 1.22 11.89 10.81
CA LYS A 18 1.68 11.65 12.18
C LYS A 18 2.59 12.79 12.58
N SER A 19 2.24 13.48 13.66
CA SER A 19 3.13 14.38 14.41
C SER A 19 3.41 13.79 15.80
N GLU A 20 4.19 14.48 16.62
CA GLU A 20 4.42 14.09 18.02
C GLU A 20 3.14 14.12 18.86
N ALA A 21 2.20 14.99 18.50
CA ALA A 21 0.98 15.23 19.28
C ALA A 21 -0.23 14.41 18.80
N CYS A 22 -0.29 14.03 17.52
CA CYS A 22 -1.43 13.27 17.00
C CYS A 22 -1.15 12.46 15.73
N ILE A 23 -2.05 11.50 15.48
CA ILE A 23 -2.21 10.83 14.21
C ILE A 23 -3.58 11.24 13.65
N LYS A 24 -3.61 11.71 12.40
CA LYS A 24 -4.83 12.04 11.66
C LYS A 24 -4.86 11.26 10.37
N THR A 25 -6.05 10.81 9.98
CA THR A 25 -6.25 9.98 8.78
C THR A 25 -7.43 10.49 7.97
N ALA A 26 -7.34 10.39 6.65
CA ALA A 26 -8.43 10.67 5.73
C ALA A 26 -8.40 9.71 4.54
N SER A 27 -9.55 9.54 3.90
CA SER A 27 -9.71 8.74 2.69
C SER A 27 -10.37 9.59 1.63
N PHE A 28 -9.81 9.58 0.42
CA PHE A 28 -10.28 10.36 -0.70
C PHE A 28 -10.48 9.49 -1.94
N PRO A 29 -11.45 9.81 -2.82
CA PRO A 29 -11.57 9.13 -4.10
C PRO A 29 -10.36 9.44 -4.99
N HIS A 30 -9.74 8.37 -5.51
CA HIS A 30 -8.63 8.42 -6.46
C HIS A 30 -9.17 8.50 -7.89
N SER A 31 -9.80 9.63 -8.24
CA SER A 31 -10.49 9.82 -9.52
C SER A 31 -9.89 10.91 -10.42
N GLU A 32 -8.86 11.62 -9.97
CA GLU A 32 -8.34 12.83 -10.62
C GLU A 32 -6.80 12.80 -10.74
N SER A 33 -6.25 13.76 -11.49
CA SER A 33 -4.79 13.92 -11.62
C SER A 33 -4.13 14.22 -10.27
N GLY A 34 -2.85 13.87 -10.12
CA GLY A 34 -2.12 14.06 -8.85
C GLY A 34 -2.14 15.51 -8.33
N HIS A 35 -2.12 16.48 -9.24
CA HIS A 35 -2.19 17.91 -8.89
C HIS A 35 -3.56 18.34 -8.37
N GLU A 36 -4.64 17.81 -8.95
CA GLU A 36 -6.00 18.16 -8.55
C GLU A 36 -6.37 17.57 -7.19
N ILE A 37 -6.05 16.29 -6.96
CA ILE A 37 -6.25 15.63 -5.66
C ILE A 37 -5.50 16.39 -4.56
N ARG A 38 -4.23 16.73 -4.82
CA ARG A 38 -3.43 17.54 -3.89
C ARG A 38 -4.14 18.86 -3.56
N ALA A 39 -4.54 19.63 -4.58
CA ALA A 39 -5.05 20.97 -4.41
C ALA A 39 -6.47 21.02 -3.80
N LYS A 40 -7.36 20.12 -4.24
CA LYS A 40 -8.78 20.14 -3.85
C LYS A 40 -9.07 19.36 -2.57
N GLN A 41 -8.25 18.37 -2.21
CA GLN A 41 -8.56 17.44 -1.13
C GLN A 41 -7.49 17.44 -0.04
N ILE A 42 -6.22 17.18 -0.39
CA ILE A 42 -5.17 16.95 0.63
C ILE A 42 -4.73 18.25 1.30
N LEU A 43 -4.46 19.32 0.54
CA LEU A 43 -4.02 20.60 1.12
C LEU A 43 -5.10 21.23 2.03
N PRO A 44 -6.39 21.28 1.62
CA PRO A 44 -7.46 21.75 2.52
C PRO A 44 -7.53 20.93 3.81
N TRP A 45 -7.45 19.60 3.72
CA TRP A 45 -7.47 18.71 4.89
C TRP A 45 -6.26 18.93 5.82
N LEU A 46 -5.05 19.11 5.28
CA LEU A 46 -3.88 19.46 6.09
C LEU A 46 -4.05 20.82 6.77
N GLY A 47 -4.66 21.79 6.09
CA GLY A 47 -4.95 23.12 6.62
C GLY A 47 -5.92 23.13 7.83
N GLU A 48 -6.77 22.11 7.98
CA GLU A 48 -7.59 21.91 9.18
C GLU A 48 -6.75 21.60 10.43
N HIS A 49 -5.48 21.24 10.24
CA HIS A 49 -4.56 20.85 11.30
C HIS A 49 -3.43 21.87 11.43
N LYS A 50 -3.73 22.99 12.12
CA LYS A 50 -2.79 24.11 12.31
C LYS A 50 -1.40 23.64 12.73
N GLY A 51 -0.38 24.10 12.00
CA GLY A 51 1.03 23.89 12.30
C GLY A 51 1.65 22.64 11.68
N ILE A 52 0.85 21.71 11.14
CA ILE A 52 1.38 20.47 10.54
C ILE A 52 2.25 20.75 9.32
N ASP A 53 1.86 21.70 8.47
CA ASP A 53 2.60 22.02 7.23
C ASP A 53 4.03 22.49 7.50
N ALA A 54 4.25 23.27 8.57
CA ALA A 54 5.58 23.75 8.96
C ALA A 54 6.46 22.65 9.59
N GLU A 55 5.82 21.62 10.16
CA GLU A 55 6.48 20.49 10.77
C GLU A 55 6.73 19.32 9.81
N LEU A 56 6.12 19.34 8.62
CA LEU A 56 6.23 18.25 7.66
C LEU A 56 7.67 18.13 7.16
N LYS A 57 8.27 16.94 7.36
CA LYS A 57 9.66 16.66 6.96
C LYS A 57 9.79 15.55 5.94
N LEU A 58 8.77 14.69 5.83
CA LEU A 58 8.85 13.49 5.00
C LEU A 58 7.47 13.12 4.46
N ILE A 59 7.44 12.73 3.19
CA ILE A 59 6.30 12.08 2.57
C ILE A 59 6.67 10.63 2.32
N VAL A 60 5.83 9.69 2.74
CA VAL A 60 6.03 8.25 2.57
C VAL A 60 4.91 7.68 1.73
N THR A 61 5.23 6.77 0.80
CA THR A 61 4.25 6.06 -0.01
C THR A 61 4.63 4.61 -0.24
N ASN A 62 3.67 3.77 -0.62
CA ASN A 62 3.89 2.35 -0.94
C ASN A 62 4.45 2.15 -2.35
N GLU A 63 4.13 3.01 -3.30
CA GLU A 63 4.57 2.89 -4.69
C GLU A 63 4.78 4.25 -5.34
N PRO A 64 5.40 4.34 -6.54
CA PRO A 64 5.51 5.60 -7.27
C PRO A 64 4.14 6.25 -7.55
N SER A 65 3.76 7.21 -6.71
CA SER A 65 2.46 7.89 -6.78
C SER A 65 2.59 9.31 -7.35
N PRO A 66 1.84 9.65 -8.42
CA PRO A 66 1.79 11.03 -8.94
C PRO A 66 1.31 12.04 -7.90
N VAL A 67 0.41 11.64 -7.00
CA VAL A 67 -0.08 12.49 -5.90
C VAL A 67 1.05 12.78 -4.92
N ALA A 68 1.79 11.73 -4.50
CA ALA A 68 2.91 11.89 -3.58
C ALA A 68 4.02 12.77 -4.18
N ARG A 69 4.37 12.57 -5.45
CA ARG A 69 5.31 13.43 -6.18
C ARG A 69 4.84 14.88 -6.21
N SER A 70 3.58 15.12 -6.56
CA SER A 70 2.97 16.44 -6.59
C SER A 70 3.05 17.16 -5.24
N LEU A 71 2.90 16.44 -4.13
CA LEU A 71 3.06 16.98 -2.77
C LEU A 71 4.53 17.24 -2.42
N GLY A 72 5.43 16.34 -2.81
CA GLY A 72 6.88 16.53 -2.65
C GLY A 72 7.36 17.82 -3.34
N ASP A 73 6.91 18.04 -4.57
CA ASP A 73 7.22 19.25 -5.34
C ASP A 73 6.65 20.51 -4.66
N TYR A 74 5.44 20.43 -4.10
CA TYR A 74 4.77 21.56 -3.44
C TYR A 74 5.44 21.96 -2.12
N PHE A 75 5.77 20.99 -1.28
CA PHE A 75 6.41 21.23 0.01
C PHE A 75 7.94 21.31 -0.08
N ASN A 76 8.51 21.07 -1.26
CA ASN A 76 9.95 20.90 -1.48
C ASN A 76 10.55 19.82 -0.55
N LEU A 77 9.88 18.66 -0.48
CA LEU A 77 10.24 17.53 0.38
C LEU A 77 10.52 16.28 -0.45
N LEU A 78 11.39 15.43 0.09
CA LEU A 78 11.64 14.10 -0.46
C LEU A 78 10.43 13.18 -0.25
N VAL A 79 10.10 12.43 -1.30
CA VAL A 79 9.10 11.37 -1.26
C VAL A 79 9.82 10.04 -1.16
N HIS A 80 9.61 9.34 -0.06
CA HIS A 80 10.19 8.02 0.19
C HIS A 80 9.19 6.92 -0.15
N VAL A 81 9.61 5.97 -0.99
CA VAL A 81 8.82 4.77 -1.29
C VAL A 81 9.25 3.67 -0.34
N ALA A 82 8.43 3.35 0.65
CA ALA A 82 8.80 2.46 1.76
C ALA A 82 8.84 0.97 1.36
N SER A 83 8.06 0.56 0.36
CA SER A 83 8.02 -0.82 -0.11
C SER A 83 7.74 -0.83 -1.61
N PRO A 84 8.74 -0.49 -2.45
CA PRO A 84 8.51 -0.43 -3.89
C PRO A 84 7.93 -1.76 -4.36
N ALA A 85 6.76 -1.72 -5.00
CA ALA A 85 6.19 -2.91 -5.63
C ALA A 85 7.22 -3.45 -6.63
N THR A 86 7.72 -4.66 -6.37
CA THR A 86 8.68 -5.30 -7.26
C THR A 86 7.94 -6.14 -8.29
N PRO A 87 8.40 -6.18 -9.55
CA PRO A 87 7.78 -7.06 -10.55
C PRO A 87 7.83 -8.55 -10.18
N ASN A 88 8.71 -8.92 -9.25
CA ASN A 88 8.98 -10.29 -8.82
C ASN A 88 8.66 -10.46 -7.33
N GLU A 89 7.48 -10.04 -6.88
CA GLU A 89 7.03 -10.28 -5.50
C GLU A 89 7.00 -11.76 -5.16
N CYS A 90 6.62 -12.61 -6.13
CA CYS A 90 6.60 -14.05 -5.98
C CYS A 90 7.82 -14.74 -6.62
N PRO A 91 8.27 -15.87 -6.08
CA PRO A 91 9.32 -16.69 -6.68
C PRO A 91 8.88 -17.28 -8.04
N PRO A 92 9.80 -17.57 -8.97
CA PRO A 92 9.47 -18.08 -10.31
C PRO A 92 8.62 -19.35 -10.32
N GLN A 93 8.76 -20.20 -9.29
CA GLN A 93 7.99 -21.42 -9.12
C GLN A 93 6.48 -21.15 -8.99
N ALA A 94 6.10 -20.01 -8.40
CA ALA A 94 4.72 -19.60 -8.30
C ALA A 94 4.14 -19.14 -9.65
N LEU A 95 4.97 -18.86 -10.66
CA LEU A 95 4.51 -18.36 -11.95
C LEU A 95 4.29 -19.48 -12.98
N VAL A 96 4.53 -20.74 -12.60
CA VAL A 96 4.35 -21.90 -13.49
C VAL A 96 2.86 -22.20 -13.65
N THR A 97 2.42 -22.34 -14.89
CA THR A 97 1.05 -22.73 -15.24
C THR A 97 1.04 -24.07 -15.97
N GLY A 98 -0.14 -24.69 -16.09
CA GLY A 98 -0.31 -25.90 -16.90
C GLY A 98 -0.20 -25.68 -18.42
N THR A 99 -0.09 -24.42 -18.88
CA THR A 99 -0.06 -24.08 -20.31
C THR A 99 1.15 -23.18 -20.60
N PRO A 100 2.16 -23.64 -21.36
CA PRO A 100 3.40 -22.88 -21.58
C PRO A 100 3.22 -21.46 -22.15
N LEU A 101 2.12 -21.20 -22.86
CA LEU A 101 1.81 -19.89 -23.43
C LEU A 101 1.10 -18.93 -22.45
N LEU A 102 0.57 -19.44 -21.34
CA LEU A 102 -0.08 -18.63 -20.31
C LEU A 102 0.92 -18.22 -19.24
N LYS A 103 1.20 -16.92 -19.19
CA LYS A 103 2.05 -16.31 -18.16
C LYS A 103 1.19 -15.90 -16.97
N ARG A 104 1.35 -16.59 -15.84
CA ARG A 104 0.79 -16.17 -14.55
C ARG A 104 1.54 -14.94 -14.04
N ARG A 105 0.81 -14.03 -13.38
CA ARG A 105 1.36 -12.85 -12.73
C ARG A 105 1.14 -12.99 -11.22
N CYS A 106 2.03 -12.38 -10.45
CA CYS A 106 1.84 -12.19 -9.02
C CYS A 106 1.91 -10.68 -8.75
N ARG A 107 0.74 -10.04 -8.79
CA ARG A 107 0.60 -8.59 -8.55
C ARG A 107 -0.31 -8.41 -7.36
N ILE A 108 0.28 -8.37 -6.17
CA ILE A 108 -0.45 -8.23 -4.91
C ILE A 108 0.02 -6.99 -4.17
N ASP A 109 -0.78 -6.51 -3.22
CA ASP A 109 -0.35 -5.48 -2.29
C ASP A 109 0.55 -6.07 -1.19
N ALA A 110 1.81 -6.32 -1.54
CA ALA A 110 2.77 -6.91 -0.62
C ALA A 110 3.00 -6.07 0.64
N PHE A 111 2.79 -4.74 0.57
CA PHE A 111 2.94 -3.87 1.73
C PHE A 111 1.91 -4.20 2.83
N THR A 112 0.63 -4.22 2.47
CA THR A 112 -0.45 -4.54 3.41
C THR A 112 -0.32 -5.97 3.92
N LEU A 113 0.00 -6.92 3.05
CA LEU A 113 0.12 -8.33 3.43
C LEU A 113 1.29 -8.59 4.39
N ARG A 114 2.46 -7.97 4.15
CA ARG A 114 3.61 -8.01 5.06
C ARG A 114 3.30 -7.38 6.40
N PHE A 115 2.57 -6.26 6.41
CA PHE A 115 2.17 -5.60 7.65
C PHE A 115 1.27 -6.51 8.51
N LEU A 116 0.25 -7.13 7.90
CA LEU A 116 -0.64 -8.06 8.59
C LEU A 116 0.10 -9.28 9.12
N ALA A 117 1.00 -9.88 8.32
CA ALA A 117 1.82 -11.01 8.74
C ALA A 117 2.73 -10.66 9.94
N ARG A 118 3.33 -9.47 9.95
CA ARG A 118 4.15 -8.99 11.07
C ARG A 118 3.34 -8.79 12.34
N GLN A 119 2.17 -8.15 12.24
CA GLN A 119 1.29 -7.96 13.39
C GLN A 119 0.83 -9.30 13.97
N GLU A 120 0.48 -10.26 13.13
CA GLU A 120 0.04 -11.57 13.58
C GLU A 120 1.19 -12.38 14.22
N ALA A 121 2.41 -12.27 13.68
CA ALA A 121 3.59 -12.88 14.29
C ALA A 121 3.84 -12.33 15.70
N GLU A 122 3.79 -11.00 15.86
CA GLU A 122 3.96 -10.33 17.16
C GLU A 122 2.85 -10.74 18.15
N ALA A 123 1.59 -10.70 17.72
CA ALA A 123 0.44 -11.09 18.54
C ALA A 123 0.53 -12.54 19.04
N ARG A 124 1.12 -13.43 18.25
CA ARG A 124 1.33 -14.84 18.61
C ARG A 124 2.69 -15.15 19.21
N SER A 125 3.54 -14.14 19.41
CA SER A 125 4.93 -14.32 19.87
C SER A 125 5.72 -15.33 19.01
N LEU A 126 5.47 -15.33 17.70
CA LEU A 126 6.20 -16.13 16.71
C LEU A 126 7.42 -15.35 16.20
N ASP A 127 8.45 -16.07 15.78
CA ASP A 127 9.60 -15.46 15.11
C ASP A 127 9.18 -14.84 13.77
N PRO A 128 9.29 -13.52 13.58
CA PRO A 128 8.84 -12.85 12.37
C PRO A 128 9.65 -13.23 11.13
N ALA A 129 10.84 -13.82 11.27
CA ALA A 129 11.65 -14.26 10.14
C ALA A 129 11.18 -15.61 9.56
N SER A 130 10.54 -16.46 10.37
CA SER A 130 10.18 -17.83 10.00
C SER A 130 8.68 -18.15 10.11
N ALA A 131 7.88 -17.23 10.69
CA ALA A 131 6.44 -17.38 10.79
C ALA A 131 5.78 -17.59 9.42
N ARG A 132 4.73 -18.41 9.36
CA ARG A 132 4.08 -18.78 8.10
C ARG A 132 2.61 -18.43 8.17
N PHE A 133 2.13 -17.68 7.19
CA PHE A 133 0.75 -17.22 7.16
C PHE A 133 0.15 -17.35 5.77
N ILE A 134 -1.16 -17.59 5.76
CA ILE A 134 -2.01 -17.25 4.63
C ILE A 134 -2.74 -15.98 5.04
N VAL A 135 -2.52 -14.90 4.30
CA VAL A 135 -3.14 -13.60 4.56
C VAL A 135 -4.21 -13.38 3.50
N ALA A 136 -5.42 -13.07 3.95
CA ALA A 136 -6.53 -12.67 3.10
C ALA A 136 -6.89 -11.21 3.38
N HIS A 137 -6.70 -10.35 2.40
CA HIS A 137 -7.17 -8.97 2.42
C HIS A 137 -8.47 -8.91 1.60
N LEU A 138 -9.59 -8.70 2.28
CA LEU A 138 -10.92 -8.71 1.67
C LEU A 138 -11.46 -7.27 1.58
N ASP A 139 -11.52 -6.74 0.35
CA ASP A 139 -11.95 -5.36 0.04
C ASP A 139 -12.65 -5.36 -1.34
N GLU A 140 -12.73 -4.21 -2.03
CA GLU A 140 -13.23 -4.14 -3.41
C GLU A 140 -12.44 -5.06 -4.36
N GLU A 141 -11.13 -5.19 -4.14
CA GLU A 141 -10.26 -6.19 -4.77
C GLU A 141 -9.75 -7.15 -3.69
N ASN A 142 -10.18 -8.40 -3.76
CA ASN A 142 -9.79 -9.42 -2.80
C ASN A 142 -8.40 -9.96 -3.16
N GLN A 143 -7.53 -10.07 -2.17
CA GLN A 143 -6.17 -10.55 -2.35
C GLN A 143 -5.85 -11.63 -1.33
N LEU A 144 -5.29 -12.75 -1.78
CA LEU A 144 -4.80 -13.82 -0.93
C LEU A 144 -3.33 -14.06 -1.22
N ALA A 145 -2.55 -14.25 -0.16
CA ALA A 145 -1.14 -14.57 -0.30
C ALA A 145 -0.64 -15.52 0.77
N ALA A 146 0.30 -16.38 0.38
CA ALA A 146 1.10 -17.18 1.29
C ALA A 146 2.41 -16.46 1.58
N LEU A 147 2.73 -16.28 2.86
CA LEU A 147 3.93 -15.61 3.32
C LEU A 147 4.76 -16.50 4.23
N VAL A 148 6.08 -16.42 4.08
CA VAL A 148 7.07 -16.92 5.04
C VAL A 148 7.89 -15.74 5.53
N GLY A 149 7.75 -15.41 6.80
CA GLY A 149 8.18 -14.15 7.39
C GLY A 149 7.55 -12.97 6.64
N THR A 150 8.38 -12.22 5.91
CA THR A 150 7.94 -11.08 5.08
C THR A 150 8.06 -11.36 3.58
N GLU A 151 8.48 -12.56 3.20
CA GLU A 151 8.56 -12.98 1.80
C GLU A 151 7.22 -13.53 1.34
N VAL A 152 6.80 -13.09 0.16
CA VAL A 152 5.59 -13.58 -0.50
C VAL A 152 6.00 -14.81 -1.30
N ILE A 153 5.44 -15.97 -0.93
CA ILE A 153 5.70 -17.23 -1.62
C ILE A 153 4.72 -17.46 -2.76
N ASP A 154 3.47 -17.04 -2.57
CA ASP A 154 2.47 -17.05 -3.62
C ASP A 154 1.41 -15.97 -3.34
N GLY A 155 0.75 -15.50 -4.39
CA GLY A 155 -0.22 -14.41 -4.32
C GLY A 155 -1.20 -14.42 -5.49
N LEU A 156 -2.44 -14.07 -5.19
CA LEU A 156 -3.54 -13.97 -6.15
C LEU A 156 -4.44 -12.80 -5.80
N THR A 157 -5.05 -12.21 -6.82
CA THR A 157 -6.02 -11.11 -6.69
C THR A 157 -7.28 -11.42 -7.46
N SER A 158 -8.42 -10.88 -7.02
CA SER A 158 -9.69 -11.01 -7.74
C SER A 158 -9.68 -10.35 -9.12
N PHE A 159 -8.72 -9.46 -9.40
CA PHE A 159 -8.52 -8.89 -10.73
C PHE A 159 -7.91 -9.87 -11.75
N ASP A 160 -7.28 -10.95 -11.29
CA ASP A 160 -6.61 -11.94 -12.14
C ASP A 160 -7.22 -13.34 -11.91
N GLU A 161 -6.42 -14.35 -11.57
CA GLU A 161 -6.87 -15.76 -11.40
C GLU A 161 -7.41 -16.09 -10.00
N GLY A 162 -7.67 -15.07 -9.16
CA GLY A 162 -7.83 -15.22 -7.72
C GLY A 162 -9.26 -15.39 -7.19
N PRO A 163 -9.53 -14.99 -5.93
CA PRO A 163 -10.86 -15.13 -5.32
C PRO A 163 -11.91 -14.28 -6.04
N PHE A 164 -13.19 -14.64 -5.91
CA PHE A 164 -14.28 -13.74 -6.31
C PHE A 164 -14.15 -12.39 -5.60
N GLY A 165 -14.21 -11.31 -6.36
CA GLY A 165 -14.26 -9.94 -5.86
C GLY A 165 -15.68 -9.38 -5.91
N LEU A 166 -15.88 -8.17 -5.39
CA LEU A 166 -17.18 -7.51 -5.47
C LEU A 166 -17.65 -7.31 -6.93
N ARG A 167 -16.69 -7.13 -7.85
CA ARG A 167 -16.95 -6.82 -9.28
C ARG A 167 -16.24 -7.76 -10.25
N GLN A 168 -15.55 -8.78 -9.75
CA GLN A 168 -14.73 -9.69 -10.55
C GLN A 168 -15.05 -11.14 -10.22
N SER A 169 -15.04 -12.00 -11.24
CA SER A 169 -15.43 -13.41 -11.18
C SER A 169 -14.40 -14.32 -11.83
#